data_AF-Q6GNG8-F1
#
_entry.id   AF-Q6GNG8-F1
#
_cell.length_a   1.000
_cell.length_b   1.000
_cell.length_c   1.000
_cell.angle_alpha   90.00
_cell.angle_beta   90.00
_cell.angle_gamma   90.00
#
_symmetry.space_group_name_H-M   'P 1'
#
loop_
_entity.id
_entity.type
_entity.pdbx_description
1 polymer ?
#
loop_
_entity_poly.entity_id
_entity_poly.type
_entity_poly.pdbx_seq_one_letter_code
_entity_poly.pdbx_strand_id
1 'polypeptide(L)'
;MAKETGTAKPARQKKEPQPLVIPKNATDEQRLKLERLMRNPDKPATVPERPKEWSPRSAPEFVRDVMGSSAGAGSGEFHVYRHLRRREYQRQEFLDGMSEKQRLDEEYKKKLIQNKMLEEERTAKRRLKRQKLKEKKKMCKKGKKEEKKEDKDGHTDPENSAESSDKSDLEDQ
;
A
#
# COMPACT_ATOMS: atom_id res chain seq x y z
N MET A 1 -33.54 25.09 -42.45
CA MET A 1 -34.28 24.81 -41.20
C MET A 1 -33.27 24.51 -40.09
N ALA A 2 -32.62 25.53 -39.52
CA ALA A 2 -31.67 25.34 -38.41
C ALA A 2 -32.45 25.32 -37.09
N LYS A 3 -32.50 24.16 -36.41
CA LYS A 3 -33.16 24.01 -35.11
C LYS A 3 -32.22 24.52 -34.02
N GLU A 4 -32.50 25.73 -33.50
CA GLU A 4 -31.93 26.21 -32.25
C GLU A 4 -32.38 25.31 -31.10
N THR A 5 -31.44 24.62 -30.46
CA THR A 5 -31.70 23.88 -29.22
C THR A 5 -30.84 24.48 -28.11
N GLY A 6 -31.21 25.68 -27.68
CA GLY A 6 -30.69 26.29 -26.47
C GLY A 6 -31.26 25.60 -25.24
N THR A 7 -30.56 24.60 -24.71
CA THR A 7 -30.89 24.01 -23.41
C THR A 7 -30.50 25.00 -22.32
N ALA A 8 -31.50 25.73 -21.79
CA ALA A 8 -31.34 26.63 -20.67
C ALA A 8 -30.82 25.85 -19.46
N LYS A 9 -29.65 26.25 -18.92
CA LYS A 9 -29.11 25.69 -17.68
C LYS A 9 -30.17 25.84 -16.57
N PRO A 10 -30.46 24.79 -15.78
CA PRO A 10 -31.41 24.88 -14.69
C PRO A 10 -30.97 25.97 -13.71
N ALA A 11 -31.93 26.78 -13.26
CA ALA A 11 -31.70 27.85 -12.30
C ALA A 11 -31.02 27.29 -11.04
N ARG A 12 -29.87 27.86 -10.65
CA ARG A 12 -29.18 27.50 -9.41
C ARG A 12 -30.17 27.69 -8.24
N GLN A 13 -30.50 26.59 -7.55
CA GLN A 13 -31.24 26.65 -6.29
C GLN A 13 -30.53 27.64 -5.34
N LYS A 14 -31.27 28.65 -4.88
CA LYS A 14 -30.75 29.67 -3.97
C LYS A 14 -30.34 28.99 -2.68
N LYS A 15 -29.06 29.06 -2.34
CA LYS A 15 -28.55 28.57 -1.05
C LYS A 15 -29.11 29.47 0.04
N GLU A 16 -29.88 28.92 0.97
CA GLU A 16 -30.32 29.67 2.13
C GLU A 16 -29.10 30.20 2.91
N PRO A 17 -29.15 31.43 3.45
CA PRO A 17 -28.06 32.00 4.24
C PRO A 17 -27.91 31.18 5.52
N GLN A 18 -26.72 30.63 5.74
CA GLN A 18 -26.40 29.80 6.89
C GLN A 18 -25.58 30.61 7.88
N PRO A 19 -25.87 30.54 9.19
CA PRO A 19 -25.10 31.25 10.19
C PRO A 19 -23.64 30.75 10.16
N LEU A 20 -22.69 31.67 10.27
CA LEU A 20 -21.28 31.29 10.48
C LEU A 20 -21.16 30.68 11.88
N VAL A 21 -21.09 29.36 11.93
CA VAL A 21 -20.80 28.62 13.16
C VAL A 21 -19.32 28.25 13.14
N ILE A 22 -18.58 28.76 14.12
CA ILE A 22 -17.19 28.40 14.34
C ILE A 22 -17.18 27.09 15.13
N PRO A 23 -16.63 25.99 14.58
CA PRO A 23 -16.57 24.72 15.29
C PRO A 23 -15.66 24.84 16.51
N LYS A 24 -16.10 24.31 17.66
CA LYS A 24 -15.30 24.30 18.91
C LYS A 24 -14.52 23.00 19.05
N ASN A 25 -15.11 21.90 18.59
CA ASN A 25 -14.56 20.54 18.69
C ASN A 25 -14.48 19.86 17.30
N ALA A 26 -13.65 18.80 17.17
CA ALA A 26 -13.54 18.02 15.94
C ALA A 26 -14.88 17.39 15.49
N THR A 27 -15.74 17.04 16.46
CA THR A 27 -17.11 16.56 16.21
C THR A 27 -17.97 17.64 15.55
N ASP A 28 -17.80 18.91 15.92
CA ASP A 28 -18.56 20.01 15.35
C ASP A 28 -18.14 20.27 13.90
N GLU A 29 -16.85 20.14 13.59
CA GLU A 29 -16.37 20.22 12.20
C GLU A 29 -16.98 19.13 11.31
N GLN A 30 -17.02 17.89 11.81
CA GLN A 30 -17.62 16.77 11.09
C GLN A 30 -19.12 17.00 10.89
N ARG A 31 -19.83 17.46 11.93
CA ARG A 31 -21.25 17.81 11.86
C ARG A 31 -21.51 18.87 10.78
N LEU A 32 -20.74 19.95 10.75
CA LEU A 32 -20.88 21.01 9.74
C LEU A 32 -20.60 20.49 8.32
N LYS A 33 -19.60 19.61 8.14
CA LYS A 33 -19.33 18.95 6.84
C LYS A 33 -20.47 18.03 6.42
N LEU A 34 -21.04 17.27 7.35
CA LEU A 34 -22.19 16.39 7.12
C LEU A 34 -23.44 17.18 6.76
N GLU A 35 -23.79 18.20 7.54
CA GLU A 35 -24.93 19.10 7.25
C GLU A 35 -24.77 19.75 5.87
N ARG A 36 -23.54 20.14 5.48
CA ARG A 36 -23.26 20.67 4.14
C ARG A 36 -23.51 19.66 3.03
N LEU A 37 -23.20 18.39 3.26
CA LEU A 37 -23.40 17.30 2.28
C LEU A 37 -24.88 16.92 2.19
N MET A 38 -25.58 16.85 3.34
CA MET A 38 -27.00 16.48 3.44
C MET A 38 -27.95 17.56 2.91
N ARG A 39 -27.51 18.81 2.75
CA ARG A 39 -28.30 19.87 2.09
C ARG A 39 -28.67 19.54 0.64
N ASN A 40 -27.88 18.73 -0.05
CA ASN A 40 -28.15 18.30 -1.42
C ASN A 40 -27.84 16.80 -1.56
N PRO A 41 -28.73 15.91 -1.07
CA PRO A 41 -28.48 14.48 -1.03
C PRO A 41 -28.36 13.86 -2.44
N ASP A 42 -29.01 14.46 -3.44
CA ASP A 42 -28.95 14.00 -4.83
C ASP A 42 -27.61 14.27 -5.52
N LYS A 43 -26.77 15.16 -4.96
CA LYS A 43 -25.47 15.48 -5.54
C LYS A 43 -24.44 14.41 -5.11
N PRO A 44 -23.79 13.69 -6.04
CA PRO A 44 -22.77 12.72 -5.68
C PRO A 44 -21.61 13.40 -4.95
N ALA A 45 -21.20 12.79 -3.84
CA ALA A 45 -20.07 13.27 -3.05
C ALA A 45 -18.77 13.17 -3.88
N THR A 46 -18.00 14.25 -3.94
CA THR A 46 -16.71 14.26 -4.65
C THR A 46 -15.66 13.54 -3.80
N VAL A 47 -15.53 12.24 -3.99
CA VAL A 47 -14.40 11.47 -3.47
C VAL A 47 -13.21 11.70 -4.41
N PRO A 48 -12.12 12.33 -3.96
CA PRO A 48 -10.98 12.58 -4.84
C PRO A 48 -10.34 11.25 -5.21
N GLU A 49 -10.14 11.05 -6.51
CA GLU A 49 -9.28 9.97 -7.00
C GLU A 49 -7.82 10.24 -6.62
N ARG A 50 -6.98 9.21 -6.72
CA ARG A 50 -5.55 9.33 -6.40
C ARG A 50 -4.95 10.49 -7.20
N PRO A 51 -4.19 11.41 -6.55
CA PRO A 51 -3.58 12.53 -7.25
C PRO A 51 -2.63 12.00 -8.32
N LYS A 52 -2.78 12.51 -9.55
CA LYS A 52 -1.87 12.17 -10.65
C LYS A 52 -0.47 12.66 -10.30
N GLU A 53 0.51 11.77 -10.33
CA GLU A 53 1.92 12.13 -10.16
C GLU A 53 2.33 13.14 -11.25
N TRP A 54 3.12 14.14 -10.87
CA TRP A 54 3.59 15.13 -11.83
C TRP A 54 4.49 14.45 -12.86
N SER A 55 4.17 14.62 -14.14
CA SER A 55 4.94 14.06 -15.26
C SER A 55 5.36 15.19 -16.20
N PRO A 56 6.57 15.16 -16.78
CA PRO A 56 6.97 16.14 -17.77
C PRO A 56 5.99 16.13 -18.94
N ARG A 57 5.67 17.33 -19.45
CA ARG A 57 4.77 17.49 -20.60
C ARG A 57 5.43 16.87 -21.83
N SER A 58 4.67 16.15 -22.64
CA SER A 58 5.16 15.65 -23.92
C SER A 58 5.63 16.82 -24.80
N ALA A 59 6.69 16.58 -25.57
CA ALA A 59 7.16 17.57 -26.54
C ALA A 59 6.05 17.85 -27.57
N PRO A 60 5.85 19.12 -27.99
CA PRO A 60 4.93 19.44 -29.07
C PRO A 60 5.32 18.70 -30.35
N GLU A 61 4.33 18.16 -31.05
CA GLU A 61 4.55 17.36 -32.26
C GLU A 61 5.08 18.21 -33.43
N PHE A 62 4.55 19.43 -33.58
CA PHE A 62 4.98 20.38 -34.60
C PHE A 62 5.27 21.74 -33.98
N VAL A 63 6.47 22.27 -34.24
CA VAL A 63 6.85 23.65 -33.93
C VAL A 63 6.65 24.46 -35.21
N ARG A 64 5.73 25.44 -35.19
CA ARG A 64 5.25 26.14 -36.40
C ARG A 64 6.06 27.39 -36.74
N ASP A 65 6.83 27.87 -35.79
CA ASP A 65 7.52 29.16 -35.76
C ASP A 65 9.04 29.02 -35.94
N VAL A 66 9.50 27.90 -36.49
CA VAL A 66 10.92 27.66 -36.78
C VAL A 66 11.39 28.58 -37.90
N MET A 67 12.28 29.52 -37.59
CA MET A 67 12.97 30.36 -38.57
C MET A 67 14.03 29.55 -39.33
N GLY A 68 14.38 29.95 -40.55
CA GLY A 68 15.30 29.21 -41.43
C GLY A 68 16.68 28.93 -40.80
N SER A 69 17.34 27.85 -41.23
CA SER A 69 18.56 27.32 -40.59
C SER A 69 19.77 28.28 -40.57
N SER A 70 19.84 29.22 -41.53
CA SER A 70 20.91 30.23 -41.62
C SER A 70 20.51 31.59 -41.04
N ALA A 71 19.32 31.71 -40.46
CA ALA A 71 18.85 32.96 -39.89
C ALA A 71 19.65 33.33 -38.63
N GLY A 72 19.85 34.63 -38.40
CA GLY A 72 20.60 35.13 -37.24
C GLY A 72 19.87 34.95 -35.91
N ALA A 73 20.57 35.20 -34.80
CA ALA A 73 19.98 35.16 -33.47
C ALA A 73 18.92 36.28 -33.31
N GLY A 74 17.65 35.89 -33.15
CA GLY A 74 16.54 36.82 -32.89
C GLY A 74 16.48 37.27 -31.43
N SER A 75 15.77 38.37 -31.15
CA SER A 75 15.58 38.89 -29.78
C SER A 75 14.81 37.92 -28.87
N GLY A 76 13.97 37.04 -29.44
CA GLY A 76 13.23 36.01 -28.72
C GLY A 76 14.03 34.73 -28.45
N GLU A 77 15.13 34.50 -29.17
CA GLU A 77 15.83 33.20 -29.18
C GLU A 77 16.41 32.85 -27.79
N PHE A 78 16.91 33.85 -27.07
CA PHE A 78 17.35 33.68 -25.68
C PHE A 78 16.22 33.15 -24.77
N HIS A 79 15.00 33.69 -24.91
CA HIS A 79 13.87 33.26 -24.10
C HIS A 79 13.41 31.86 -24.49
N VAL A 80 13.44 31.51 -25.77
CA VAL A 80 13.15 30.15 -26.26
C VAL A 80 14.12 29.15 -25.64
N TYR A 81 15.43 29.39 -25.74
CA TYR A 81 16.44 28.55 -25.12
C TYR A 81 16.28 28.42 -23.60
N ARG A 82 16.00 29.53 -22.89
CA ARG A 82 15.72 29.51 -21.46
C ARG A 82 14.53 28.61 -21.10
N HIS A 83 13.45 28.65 -21.89
CA HIS A 83 12.29 27.78 -21.68
C HIS A 83 12.60 26.31 -21.99
N LEU A 84 13.34 26.06 -23.07
CA LEU A 84 13.76 24.71 -23.46
C LEU A 84 14.68 24.08 -22.41
N ARG A 85 15.69 24.82 -21.93
CA ARG A 85 16.62 24.37 -20.88
C ARG A 85 15.88 23.99 -19.60
N ARG A 86 14.93 24.84 -19.14
CA ARG A 86 14.12 24.54 -17.95
C ARG A 86 13.27 23.29 -18.15
N ARG A 87 12.61 23.15 -19.30
CA ARG A 87 11.80 21.95 -19.61
C ARG A 87 12.66 20.70 -19.61
N GLU A 88 13.87 20.78 -20.17
CA GLU A 88 14.78 19.66 -20.26
C GLU A 88 15.38 19.27 -18.91
N TYR A 89 15.81 20.23 -18.08
CA TYR A 89 16.25 19.93 -16.72
C TYR A 89 15.13 19.31 -15.88
N GLN A 90 13.92 19.88 -15.95
CA GLN A 90 12.74 19.28 -15.29
C GLN A 90 12.47 17.84 -15.76
N ARG A 91 12.68 17.56 -17.04
CA ARG A 91 12.56 16.20 -17.59
C ARG A 91 13.68 15.31 -17.04
N GLN A 92 14.93 15.75 -17.06
CA GLN A 92 16.08 15.00 -16.53
C GLN A 92 15.92 14.68 -15.04
N GLU A 93 15.62 15.69 -14.21
CA GLU A 93 15.34 15.53 -12.78
C GLU A 93 14.19 14.54 -12.52
N PHE A 94 13.15 14.56 -13.35
CA PHE A 94 12.06 13.59 -13.27
C PHE A 94 12.53 12.16 -13.55
N LEU A 95 13.30 11.93 -14.63
CA LEU A 95 13.80 10.61 -14.96
C LEU A 95 14.76 10.08 -13.88
N ASP A 96 15.68 10.92 -13.43
CA ASP A 96 16.65 10.57 -12.40
C ASP A 96 15.93 10.22 -11.09
N GLY A 97 14.99 11.07 -10.64
CA GLY A 97 14.18 10.83 -9.44
C GLY A 97 13.30 9.57 -9.54
N MET A 98 12.71 9.29 -10.70
CA MET A 98 11.95 8.06 -10.93
C MET A 98 12.84 6.82 -10.90
N SER A 99 14.04 6.89 -11.50
CA SER A 99 14.99 5.77 -11.51
C SER A 99 15.49 5.42 -10.10
N GLU A 100 15.81 6.44 -9.30
CA GLU A 100 16.22 6.28 -7.91
C GLU A 100 15.10 5.71 -7.05
N LYS A 101 13.87 6.25 -7.17
CA LYS A 101 12.69 5.71 -6.48
C LYS A 101 12.46 4.23 -6.82
N GLN A 102 12.52 3.88 -8.11
CA GLN A 102 12.35 2.49 -8.56
C GLN A 102 13.43 1.57 -7.99
N ARG A 103 14.70 1.99 -8.04
CA ARG A 103 15.82 1.23 -7.47
C ARG A 103 15.61 0.94 -5.98
N LEU A 104 15.29 1.98 -5.20
CA LEU A 104 15.05 1.86 -3.76
C LEU A 104 13.85 0.97 -3.45
N ASP A 105 12.75 1.09 -4.20
CA ASP A 105 11.56 0.25 -4.05
C ASP A 105 11.85 -1.22 -4.37
N GLU A 106 12.65 -1.50 -5.40
CA GLU A 106 13.07 -2.86 -5.75
C GLU A 106 13.99 -3.48 -4.69
N GLU A 107 14.97 -2.73 -4.20
CA GLU A 107 15.84 -3.17 -3.10
C GLU A 107 15.03 -3.45 -1.83
N TYR A 108 14.07 -2.59 -1.51
CA TYR A 108 13.16 -2.79 -0.39
C TYR A 108 12.30 -4.04 -0.54
N LYS A 109 11.71 -4.26 -1.72
CA LYS A 109 10.95 -5.49 -2.02
C LYS A 109 11.82 -6.74 -1.93
N LYS A 110 13.05 -6.71 -2.45
CA LYS A 110 14.02 -7.81 -2.35
C LYS A 110 14.32 -8.13 -0.87
N LYS A 111 14.60 -7.12 -0.05
CA LYS A 111 14.83 -7.28 1.40
C LYS A 111 13.61 -7.88 2.11
N LEU A 112 12.40 -7.42 1.80
CA LEU A 112 11.17 -7.97 2.37
C LEU A 112 10.98 -9.45 2.01
N ILE A 113 11.23 -9.83 0.75
CA ILE A 113 11.14 -11.22 0.31
C ILE A 113 12.19 -12.08 1.02
N GLN A 114 13.44 -11.62 1.09
CA GLN A 114 14.51 -12.33 1.80
C GLN A 114 14.17 -12.57 3.27
N ASN A 115 13.66 -11.55 3.97
CA ASN A 115 13.27 -11.69 5.38
C ASN A 115 12.14 -12.71 5.56
N LYS A 116 11.11 -12.68 4.69
CA LYS A 116 10.03 -13.67 4.70
C LYS A 116 10.55 -15.09 4.46
N MET A 117 11.45 -15.27 3.49
CA MET A 117 12.06 -16.58 3.21
C MET A 117 12.85 -17.10 4.41
N LEU A 118 13.67 -16.26 5.05
CA LEU A 118 14.44 -16.64 6.25
C LEU A 118 13.53 -16.98 7.44
N GLU A 119 12.45 -16.24 7.64
CA GLU A 119 11.43 -16.52 8.67
C GLU A 119 10.70 -17.84 8.39
N GLU A 120 10.35 -18.11 7.13
CA GLU A 120 9.72 -19.35 6.68
C GLU A 120 10.66 -20.55 6.86
N GLU A 121 11.94 -20.42 6.51
CA GLU A 121 12.96 -21.46 6.72
C GLU A 121 13.15 -21.77 8.20
N ARG A 122 13.29 -20.73 9.05
CA ARG A 122 13.38 -20.87 10.52
C ARG A 122 12.12 -21.57 11.05
N THR A 123 10.94 -21.16 10.58
CA THR A 123 9.65 -21.74 10.97
C THR A 123 9.50 -23.18 10.49
N ALA A 124 9.94 -23.51 9.28
CA ALA A 124 9.90 -24.85 8.68
C ALA A 124 10.83 -25.81 9.42
N LYS A 125 12.07 -25.38 9.73
CA LYS A 125 13.01 -26.15 10.57
C LYS A 125 12.41 -26.47 11.94
N ARG A 126 11.82 -25.47 12.62
CA ARG A 126 11.15 -25.66 13.92
C ARG A 126 9.88 -26.53 13.80
N ARG A 127 9.11 -26.41 12.71
CA ARG A 127 7.92 -27.23 12.42
C ARG A 127 8.30 -28.69 12.20
N LEU A 128 9.37 -28.97 11.46
CA LEU A 128 9.88 -30.32 11.22
C LEU A 128 10.37 -30.98 12.51
N LYS A 129 11.09 -30.24 13.38
CA LYS A 129 11.46 -30.73 14.73
C LYS A 129 10.22 -31.12 15.55
N ARG A 130 9.17 -30.27 15.56
CA ARG A 130 7.90 -30.56 16.26
C ARG A 130 7.14 -31.76 15.67
N GLN A 131 7.14 -31.93 14.34
CA GLN A 131 6.49 -33.07 13.69
C GLN A 131 7.19 -34.39 14.05
N LYS A 132 8.53 -34.44 13.98
CA LYS A 132 9.33 -35.59 14.44
C LYS A 132 9.06 -35.94 15.91
N LEU A 133 8.96 -34.95 16.79
CA LEU A 133 8.63 -35.18 18.21
C LEU A 133 7.19 -35.70 18.38
N LYS A 134 6.22 -35.19 17.62
CA LYS A 134 4.84 -35.68 17.61
C LYS A 134 4.75 -37.13 17.12
N GLU A 135 5.49 -37.49 16.08
CA GLU A 135 5.58 -38.86 15.56
C GLU A 135 6.18 -39.81 16.60
N LYS A 136 7.32 -39.45 17.21
CA LYS A 136 7.91 -40.23 18.30
C LYS A 136 6.94 -40.45 19.46
N LYS A 137 6.25 -39.38 19.92
CA LYS A 137 5.23 -39.48 20.98
C LYS A 137 4.03 -40.36 20.58
N LYS A 138 3.61 -40.34 19.31
CA LYS A 138 2.56 -41.23 18.80
C LYS A 138 3.00 -42.70 18.78
N MET A 139 4.23 -42.98 18.35
CA MET A 139 4.80 -44.33 18.33
C MET A 139 4.94 -44.89 19.76
N CYS A 140 5.48 -44.13 20.71
CA CYS A 140 5.56 -44.57 22.12
C CYS A 140 4.17 -44.81 22.75
N LYS A 141 3.15 -44.03 22.37
CA LYS A 141 1.77 -44.26 22.84
C LYS A 141 1.10 -45.48 22.20
N LYS A 142 1.48 -45.85 20.97
CA LYS A 142 1.02 -47.08 20.32
C LYS A 142 1.66 -48.30 20.98
N GLY A 143 3.00 -48.30 21.17
CA GLY A 143 3.70 -49.36 21.89
C GLY A 143 3.16 -49.58 23.31
N LYS A 144 2.97 -48.50 24.09
CA LYS A 144 2.37 -48.61 25.43
C LYS A 144 0.90 -49.06 25.44
N LYS A 145 0.15 -48.87 24.35
CA LYS A 145 -1.24 -49.36 24.24
C LYS A 145 -1.28 -50.83 23.80
N GLU A 146 -0.27 -51.29 23.08
CA GLU A 146 -0.08 -52.70 22.73
C GLU A 146 0.40 -53.48 23.97
N GLU A 147 1.40 -52.99 24.71
CA GLU A 147 1.82 -53.57 26.01
C GLU A 147 0.71 -53.55 27.07
N LYS A 148 -0.01 -52.42 27.24
CA LYS A 148 -1.16 -52.38 28.17
C LYS A 148 -2.37 -53.20 27.72
N LYS A 149 -2.43 -53.69 26.48
CA LYS A 149 -3.46 -54.66 26.06
C LYS A 149 -3.05 -56.09 26.39
N GLU A 150 -1.75 -56.38 26.49
CA GLU A 150 -1.23 -57.68 26.92
C GLU A 150 -1.18 -57.80 28.46
N ASP A 151 -0.91 -56.71 29.19
CA ASP A 151 -0.80 -56.75 30.66
C ASP A 151 -2.12 -56.50 31.42
N LYS A 152 -3.23 -56.23 30.74
CA LYS A 152 -4.54 -55.93 31.39
C LYS A 152 -5.37 -57.16 31.78
N ASP A 153 -4.74 -58.35 31.82
CA ASP A 153 -5.31 -59.57 32.42
C ASP A 153 -4.78 -59.84 33.86
N GLY A 154 -4.04 -58.90 34.47
CA GLY A 154 -3.47 -59.04 35.82
C GLY A 154 -3.56 -57.78 36.69
N HIS A 155 -4.70 -57.63 37.39
CA HIS A 155 -4.88 -57.03 38.75
C HIS A 155 -4.08 -55.77 39.22
N THR A 156 -4.84 -54.69 39.52
CA THR A 156 -4.73 -53.66 40.61
C THR A 156 -3.73 -52.46 40.55
N ASP A 157 -4.32 -51.23 40.53
CA ASP A 157 -3.81 -49.85 40.74
C ASP A 157 -3.37 -49.53 42.20
N PRO A 158 -2.94 -48.29 42.57
CA PRO A 158 -2.03 -47.29 41.97
C PRO A 158 -1.02 -46.72 43.02
N GLU A 159 -0.03 -45.86 42.65
CA GLU A 159 0.50 -44.71 43.45
C GLU A 159 1.86 -44.16 42.93
N ASN A 160 1.89 -42.84 42.73
CA ASN A 160 2.98 -41.88 42.96
C ASN A 160 4.30 -41.80 42.13
N SER A 161 4.74 -40.53 42.01
CA SER A 161 6.13 -40.05 41.78
C SER A 161 6.72 -40.10 40.36
N ALA A 162 6.83 -38.93 39.71
CA ALA A 162 8.13 -38.26 39.50
C ALA A 162 8.00 -37.10 38.48
N GLU A 163 7.92 -35.90 39.03
CA GLU A 163 8.21 -34.63 38.39
C GLU A 163 9.71 -34.52 38.10
N SER A 164 10.10 -34.24 36.86
CA SER A 164 11.49 -33.96 36.49
C SER A 164 11.53 -33.06 35.26
N SER A 165 11.90 -31.82 35.54
CA SER A 165 12.38 -30.76 34.65
C SER A 165 13.26 -31.26 33.50
N ASP A 166 13.09 -30.66 32.32
CA ASP A 166 14.26 -30.29 31.52
C ASP A 166 14.01 -28.94 30.85
N LYS A 167 14.96 -28.04 31.07
CA LYS A 167 14.97 -26.60 30.82
C LYS A 167 16.30 -26.31 30.13
N SER A 168 16.34 -26.44 28.82
CA SER A 168 17.41 -25.98 27.90
C SER A 168 16.92 -26.33 26.47
N ASP A 169 16.86 -25.50 25.44
CA ASP A 169 17.78 -24.47 24.99
C ASP A 169 17.01 -23.27 24.41
N LEU A 170 17.31 -22.11 24.99
CA LEU A 170 17.12 -20.79 24.43
C LEU A 170 18.54 -20.33 24.10
N GLU A 171 19.01 -20.57 22.88
CA GLU A 171 20.15 -19.87 22.23
C GLU A 171 20.49 -20.58 20.91
N ASP A 172 20.03 -20.02 19.79
CA ASP A 172 20.83 -19.97 18.56
C ASP A 172 20.24 -18.88 17.65
N GLN A 173 20.99 -17.77 17.57
CA GLN A 173 21.10 -16.69 16.56
C GLN A 173 19.94 -16.42 15.57
#